data_AF-A0ABD0R7B2-F1
#
_entry.id   AF-A0ABD0R7B2-F1
#
_cell.length_a   1.000
_cell.length_b   1.000
_cell.length_c   1.000
_cell.angle_alpha   90.00
_cell.angle_beta   90.00
_cell.angle_gamma   90.00
#
_symmetry.space_group_name_H-M   'P 1'
#
loop_
_entity.id
_entity.type
_entity.pdbx_description
1 polymer ?
#
loop_
_entity_poly.entity_id
_entity_poly.type
_entity_poly.pdbx_seq_one_letter_code
_entity_poly.pdbx_strand_id
1 'polypeptide(L)'
;AMVGLLGSLVQLNKAGLLDCILYLSGVSGSTWCMASLYKDPDWSTKLDTVKDKIIKRLNGPEVSWGDIYAKLKKYHKKDNFSLTDVWAVMVITEYVKE
;
A
#
# COMPACT_ATOMS: atom_id res chain seq x y z
N ALA A 1 -0.13 -0.40 10.89
CA ALA A 1 0.69 -1.52 10.36
C ALA A 1 1.51 -1.12 9.15
N MET A 2 0.91 -0.59 8.07
CA MET A 2 1.61 -0.20 6.83
C MET A 2 2.88 0.65 7.06
N VAL A 3 2.75 1.81 7.70
CA VAL A 3 3.89 2.72 7.98
C VAL A 3 4.92 2.08 8.90
N GLY A 4 4.47 1.25 9.85
CA GLY A 4 5.36 0.50 10.74
C GLY A 4 6.24 -0.49 9.99
N LEU A 5 5.66 -1.30 9.09
CA LEU A 5 6.43 -2.24 8.26
C LEU A 5 7.41 -1.50 7.35
N LEU A 6 6.98 -0.40 6.71
CA LEU A 6 7.87 0.43 5.89
C LEU A 6 9.08 0.93 6.69
N GLY A 7 8.84 1.42 7.92
CA GLY A 7 9.90 1.83 8.83
C GLY A 7 10.85 0.68 9.21
N SER A 8 10.31 -0.50 9.52
CA SER A 8 11.11 -1.69 9.83
C SER A 8 12.01 -2.09 8.67
N LEU A 9 11.49 -2.12 7.44
CA LEU A 9 12.27 -2.46 6.24
C LEU A 9 13.38 -1.43 5.98
N VAL A 10 13.12 -0.14 6.21
CA VAL A 10 14.13 0.91 6.09
C VAL A 10 15.26 0.70 7.10
N GLN A 11 14.96 0.31 8.34
CA GLN A 11 15.99 0.03 9.32
C GLN A 11 16.76 -1.25 9.02
N LEU A 12 16.10 -2.30 8.50
CA LEU A 12 16.77 -3.51 8.04
C LEU A 12 17.73 -3.21 6.88
N ASN A 13 17.35 -2.33 5.95
CA ASN A 13 18.24 -1.88 4.87
C ASN A 13 19.46 -1.15 5.41
N LYS A 14 19.26 -0.21 6.35
CA LYS A 14 20.36 0.54 6.99
C LYS A 14 21.32 -0.35 7.78
N ALA A 15 20.80 -1.43 8.37
CA ALA A 15 21.60 -2.43 9.07
C ALA A 15 22.29 -3.43 8.13
N GLY A 16 22.05 -3.36 6.81
CA GLY A 16 22.58 -4.34 5.83
C GLY A 16 21.94 -5.73 5.95
N LEU A 17 20.77 -5.84 6.59
CA LEU A 17 20.09 -7.10 6.85
C LEU A 17 18.94 -7.39 5.89
N LEU A 18 18.49 -6.39 5.11
CA LEU A 18 17.36 -6.56 4.19
C LEU A 18 17.64 -7.62 3.13
N ASP A 19 18.84 -7.65 2.56
CA ASP A 19 19.24 -8.62 1.53
C ASP A 19 19.38 -10.06 2.07
N CYS A 20 19.38 -10.24 3.39
CA CYS A 20 19.40 -11.56 4.03
C CYS A 20 18.00 -12.20 4.13
N ILE A 21 16.94 -11.45 3.81
CA ILE A 21 15.55 -11.91 3.97
C ILE A 21 15.12 -12.69 2.73
N LEU A 22 14.83 -13.99 2.91
CA LEU A 22 14.29 -14.85 1.85
C LEU A 22 12.78 -14.67 1.65
N TYR A 23 12.04 -14.45 2.75
CA TYR A 23 10.59 -14.30 2.72
C TYR A 23 10.13 -13.07 3.52
N LEU A 24 9.26 -12.28 2.90
CA LEU A 24 8.54 -11.19 3.55
C LEU A 24 7.05 -11.54 3.58
N SER A 25 6.54 -11.95 4.73
CA SER A 25 5.11 -12.24 4.94
C SER A 25 4.40 -11.07 5.61
N GLY A 26 3.11 -10.90 5.34
CA GLY A 26 2.28 -9.90 6.00
C GLY A 26 0.79 -10.26 5.96
N VAL A 27 0.03 -9.64 6.86
CA VAL A 27 -1.43 -9.76 6.98
C VAL A 27 -2.06 -8.38 7.24
N SER A 28 -3.28 -8.18 6.75
CA SER A 28 -4.04 -6.94 6.95
C SER A 28 -3.22 -5.70 6.55
N GLY A 29 -3.14 -4.65 7.35
CA GLY A 29 -2.46 -3.40 6.95
C GLY A 29 -0.98 -3.52 6.58
N SER A 30 -0.27 -4.60 6.93
CA SER A 30 1.09 -4.84 6.45
C SER A 30 1.12 -5.24 4.96
N THR A 31 0.08 -5.89 4.45
CA THR A 31 -0.04 -6.23 3.03
C THR A 31 -0.19 -5.00 2.16
N TRP A 32 -0.72 -3.88 2.68
CA TRP A 32 -0.82 -2.62 1.93
C TRP A 32 0.56 -2.00 1.67
N CYS A 33 1.48 -2.11 2.66
CA CYS A 33 2.87 -1.74 2.48
C CYS A 33 3.53 -2.62 1.43
N MET A 34 3.38 -3.94 1.56
CA MET A 34 3.92 -4.90 0.59
C MET A 34 3.39 -4.61 -0.81
N ALA A 35 2.07 -4.49 -0.99
CA ALA A 35 1.46 -4.19 -2.28
C ALA A 35 1.94 -2.86 -2.88
N SER A 36 2.25 -1.86 -2.05
CA SER A 36 2.84 -0.59 -2.51
C SER A 36 4.30 -0.76 -2.94
N LEU A 37 5.11 -1.52 -2.18
CA LEU A 37 6.53 -1.78 -2.47
C LEU A 37 6.68 -2.60 -3.76
N TYR A 38 5.94 -3.71 -3.87
CA TYR A 38 6.05 -4.66 -4.99
C TYR A 38 5.56 -4.10 -6.34
N LYS A 39 5.04 -2.86 -6.39
CA LYS A 39 4.81 -2.16 -7.67
C LYS A 39 6.10 -1.74 -8.36
N ASP A 40 7.17 -1.52 -7.59
CA ASP A 40 8.52 -1.28 -8.09
C ASP A 40 9.28 -2.63 -8.02
N PRO A 41 9.62 -3.29 -9.15
CA PRO A 41 10.24 -4.63 -9.13
C PRO A 41 11.58 -4.71 -8.38
N ASP A 42 12.31 -3.60 -8.36
CA ASP A 42 13.62 -3.37 -7.75
C ASP A 42 13.51 -2.56 -6.43
N TRP A 43 12.35 -2.53 -5.78
CA TRP A 43 12.11 -1.67 -4.62
C TRP A 43 13.14 -1.80 -3.50
N SER A 44 13.71 -3.00 -3.27
CA SER A 44 14.64 -3.26 -2.17
C SER A 44 15.98 -2.57 -2.35
N THR A 45 16.48 -2.43 -3.59
CA THR A 45 17.77 -1.76 -3.89
C THR A 45 17.63 -0.23 -3.90
N LYS A 46 16.42 0.29 -4.08
CA LYS A 46 16.10 1.73 -4.06
C LYS A 46 15.08 2.11 -2.98
N LEU A 47 15.14 1.43 -1.83
CA LEU A 47 14.10 1.52 -0.79
C LEU A 47 13.85 2.95 -0.32
N ASP A 48 14.87 3.79 -0.20
CA ASP A 48 14.67 5.19 0.21
C ASP A 48 13.81 5.98 -0.79
N THR A 49 14.03 5.80 -2.08
CA THR A 49 13.21 6.45 -3.13
C THR A 49 11.77 5.96 -3.10
N VAL A 50 11.56 4.65 -2.95
CA VAL A 50 10.21 4.07 -2.89
C VAL A 50 9.48 4.50 -1.62
N LYS A 51 10.17 4.50 -0.47
CA LYS A 51 9.67 5.03 0.81
C LYS A 51 9.20 6.47 0.65
N ASP A 52 10.02 7.34 0.03
CA ASP A 52 9.66 8.75 -0.16
C ASP A 52 8.45 8.92 -1.08
N LYS A 53 8.35 8.13 -2.15
CA LYS A 53 7.15 8.10 -3.01
C LYS A 53 5.90 7.69 -2.23
N ILE A 54 5.99 6.63 -1.42
CA ILE A 54 4.87 6.15 -0.59
C ILE A 54 4.47 7.21 0.42
N ILE A 55 5.41 7.77 1.18
CA ILE A 55 5.13 8.82 2.18
C ILE A 55 4.52 10.05 1.51
N LYS A 56 5.07 10.50 0.37
CA LYS A 56 4.52 11.63 -0.39
C LYS A 56 3.07 11.37 -0.82
N ARG A 57 2.76 10.16 -1.28
CA ARG A 57 1.39 9.76 -1.65
C ARG A 57 0.46 9.77 -0.44
N LEU A 58 0.88 9.17 0.68
CA LEU A 58 0.09 9.11 1.92
C LEU A 58 -0.18 10.51 2.48
N ASN A 59 0.78 11.43 2.35
CA ASN A 59 0.64 12.84 2.72
C ASN A 59 -0.05 13.70 1.64
N GLY A 60 -0.44 13.11 0.51
CA GLY A 60 -1.16 13.80 -0.55
C GLY A 60 -2.54 14.28 -0.11
N PRO A 61 -3.27 15.00 -0.97
CA PRO A 61 -4.61 15.49 -0.65
C PRO A 61 -5.58 14.34 -0.30
N GLU A 62 -6.68 14.69 0.35
CA GLU A 62 -7.78 13.75 0.58
C GLU A 62 -8.38 13.28 -0.74
N VAL A 63 -8.88 12.05 -0.73
CA VAL A 63 -9.54 11.46 -1.90
C VAL A 63 -10.91 12.09 -2.07
N SER A 64 -11.23 12.53 -3.29
CA SER A 64 -12.54 13.10 -3.57
C SER A 64 -13.65 12.07 -3.44
N TRP A 65 -14.80 12.48 -2.89
CA TRP A 65 -16.03 11.68 -2.89
C TRP A 65 -16.45 11.24 -4.30
N GLY A 66 -16.13 12.04 -5.32
CA GLY A 66 -16.36 11.68 -6.73
C GLY A 66 -15.55 10.47 -7.16
N ASP A 67 -14.29 10.38 -6.73
CA ASP A 67 -13.39 9.26 -7.04
C ASP A 67 -13.83 7.98 -6.32
N ILE A 68 -14.22 8.10 -5.05
CA ILE A 68 -14.80 7.01 -4.26
C ILE A 68 -16.05 6.46 -4.94
N TYR A 69 -16.98 7.35 -5.34
CA TYR A 69 -18.21 6.94 -6.03
C TYR A 69 -17.93 6.28 -7.38
N ALA A 70 -17.01 6.84 -8.18
CA ALA A 70 -16.62 6.28 -9.46
C ALA A 70 -16.03 4.87 -9.31
N LYS A 71 -15.16 4.68 -8.31
CA LYS A 71 -14.54 3.38 -8.00
C LYS A 71 -15.57 2.37 -7.49
N LEU A 72 -16.52 2.81 -6.66
CA LEU A 72 -17.63 1.97 -6.18
C LEU A 72 -18.51 1.50 -7.35
N LYS A 73 -18.87 2.41 -8.26
CA LYS A 73 -19.65 2.08 -9.45
C LYS A 73 -18.93 1.08 -10.35
N LYS A 74 -17.60 1.15 -10.44
CA LYS A 74 -16.77 0.16 -11.14
C LYS A 74 -16.83 -1.21 -10.44
N TYR A 75 -16.73 -1.25 -9.12
CA TYR A 75 -16.71 -2.49 -8.35
C TYR A 75 -18.08 -3.18 -8.31
N HIS A 76 -19.18 -2.41 -8.28
CA HIS A 76 -20.55 -2.93 -8.35
C HIS A 76 -20.83 -3.75 -9.63
N LYS A 77 -20.05 -3.56 -10.69
CA LYS A 77 -20.19 -4.34 -11.93
C LYS A 77 -19.51 -5.72 -11.86
N LYS A 78 -18.84 -6.07 -10.76
CA LYS A 78 -18.25 -7.39 -10.57
C LYS A 78 -19.35 -8.40 -10.29
N ASP A 79 -19.21 -9.61 -10.85
CA ASP A 79 -20.17 -10.70 -10.64
C ASP A 79 -20.30 -11.10 -9.16
N ASN A 80 -19.23 -10.96 -8.38
CA ASN A 80 -19.17 -11.32 -6.95
C ASN A 80 -18.99 -10.08 -6.04
N PHE A 81 -19.73 -9.00 -6.32
CA PHE A 81 -19.68 -7.80 -5.48
C PHE A 81 -20.10 -8.09 -4.03
N SER A 82 -19.33 -7.59 -3.07
CA SER A 82 -19.51 -7.89 -1.64
C SER A 82 -19.22 -6.69 -0.75
N LEU A 83 -19.47 -6.84 0.56
CA LEU A 83 -19.08 -5.82 1.55
C LEU A 83 -17.56 -5.58 1.60
N THR A 84 -16.74 -6.56 1.18
CA THR A 84 -15.30 -6.38 1.06
C THR A 84 -14.95 -5.38 -0.06
N ASP A 85 -15.72 -5.33 -1.14
CA ASP A 85 -15.56 -4.33 -2.19
C ASP A 85 -15.92 -2.92 -1.70
N VAL A 86 -17.03 -2.80 -0.93
CA VAL A 86 -17.42 -1.53 -0.31
C VAL A 86 -16.34 -1.05 0.65
N TRP A 87 -15.87 -1.93 1.54
CA TRP A 87 -14.78 -1.63 2.47
C TRP A 87 -13.49 -1.25 1.74
N ALA A 88 -13.12 -1.95 0.67
CA ALA A 88 -11.94 -1.63 -0.12
C ALA A 88 -12.04 -0.24 -0.76
N VAL A 89 -13.20 0.12 -1.31
CA VAL A 89 -13.37 1.43 -1.93
C VAL A 89 -13.36 2.56 -0.89
N MET A 90 -14.04 2.38 0.25
CA MET A 90 -14.10 3.41 1.30
C MET A 90 -12.78 3.53 2.05
N VAL A 91 -12.28 2.42 2.60
CA VAL A 91 -11.17 2.43 3.56
C VAL A 91 -9.82 2.40 2.85
N ILE A 92 -9.60 1.48 1.90
CA ILE A 92 -8.27 1.35 1.27
C ILE A 92 -7.95 2.56 0.42
N THR A 93 -8.90 3.06 -0.37
CA THR A 93 -8.67 4.25 -1.20
C THR A 93 -8.30 5.45 -0.33
N GLU A 94 -8.97 5.66 0.80
CA GLU A 94 -8.69 6.79 1.69
C GLU A 94 -7.33 6.69 2.38
N TYR A 95 -6.98 5.52 2.94
CA TYR A 95 -5.74 5.36 3.70
C TYR A 95 -4.51 5.13 2.83
N VAL A 96 -4.63 4.37 1.74
CA VAL A 96 -3.49 4.03 0.86
C VAL A 96 -3.32 5.08 -0.25
N LYS A 97 -4.40 5.79 -0.60
CA LYS A 97 -4.46 6.84 -1.65
C LYS A 97 -4.04 6.30 -3.02
N GLU A 98 -4.62 5.15 -3.38
CA GLU A 98 -4.44 4.43 -4.64
C GLU A 98 -5.75 4.16 -5.38
#